data_AF-A0A520MRE6-F1
#
_entry.id   AF-A0A520MRE6-F1
#
_cell.length_a   1.000
_cell.length_b   1.000
_cell.length_c   1.000
_cell.angle_alpha   90.00
_cell.angle_beta   90.00
_cell.angle_gamma   90.00
#
_symmetry.space_group_name_H-M   'P 1'
#
loop_
_entity.id
_entity.type
_entity.pdbx_description
1 polymer ?
#
loop_
_entity_poly.entity_id
_entity_poly.type
_entity_poly.pdbx_seq_one_letter_code
_entity_poly.pdbx_strand_id
1 'polypeptide(L)'
;MFIRNLTILLFLASCSATTFNFKNIKFDDSFTTTDKYELKKCLNSVIEDIDLRDFNFSLSAENITSQGLEFNTKYIGILTLNIPNQDKNIPIQAMRMNTANYISSNMADEERKRIKSLILLEMCQTIQTHVS
;
A
#
# COMPACT_ATOMS: atom_id res chain seq x y z
N MET A 1 -43.81 -16.43 -14.96
CA MET A 1 -42.72 -17.21 -14.33
C MET A 1 -41.33 -16.56 -14.46
N PHE A 2 -41.18 -15.43 -15.16
CA PHE A 2 -39.87 -14.78 -15.41
C PHE A 2 -39.48 -13.73 -14.36
N ILE A 3 -40.46 -12.94 -13.89
CA ILE A 3 -40.25 -11.84 -12.92
C ILE A 3 -39.78 -12.37 -11.55
N ARG A 4 -40.23 -13.57 -11.15
CA ARG A 4 -39.89 -14.18 -9.85
C ARG A 4 -38.44 -14.67 -9.76
N ASN A 5 -37.82 -15.02 -10.90
CA ASN A 5 -36.41 -15.40 -10.96
C ASN A 5 -35.49 -14.16 -11.05
N LEU A 6 -35.98 -13.06 -11.61
CA LEU A 6 -35.22 -11.81 -11.73
C LEU A 6 -35.00 -11.13 -10.37
N THR A 7 -35.99 -11.19 -9.46
CA THR A 7 -35.87 -10.63 -8.10
C THR A 7 -34.86 -11.39 -7.24
N ILE A 8 -34.72 -12.71 -7.44
CA ILE A 8 -33.72 -13.53 -6.72
C ILE A 8 -32.29 -13.15 -7.17
N LEU A 9 -32.09 -12.88 -8.46
CA LEU A 9 -30.81 -12.42 -9.01
C LEU A 9 -30.40 -11.04 -8.47
N LEU A 10 -31.36 -10.11 -8.32
CA LEU A 10 -31.11 -8.80 -7.75
C LEU A 10 -30.74 -8.86 -6.26
N PHE A 11 -31.31 -9.79 -5.49
CA PHE A 11 -30.97 -9.98 -4.08
C PHE A 11 -29.57 -10.62 -3.88
N LEU A 12 -29.15 -11.51 -4.79
CA LEU A 12 -27.81 -12.12 -4.73
C LEU A 12 -26.69 -11.15 -5.17
N ALA A 13 -26.99 -10.13 -5.97
CA ALA A 13 -26.01 -9.11 -6.35
C ALA A 13 -25.69 -8.12 -5.20
N SER A 14 -26.52 -8.06 -4.16
CA SER A 14 -26.38 -7.11 -3.04
C SER A 14 -25.48 -7.55 -1.89
N CYS A 15 -24.88 -8.75 -1.93
CA CYS A 15 -24.08 -9.28 -0.81
C CYS A 15 -22.59 -9.37 -1.16
N SER A 16 -21.88 -8.24 -1.17
CA SER A 16 -20.49 -8.16 -0.64
C SER A 16 -19.97 -6.72 -0.58
N ALA A 17 -20.80 -5.76 -0.15
CA ALA A 17 -20.25 -4.53 0.38
C ALA A 17 -19.81 -4.82 1.82
N THR A 18 -18.65 -5.48 2.00
CA THR A 18 -17.99 -5.50 3.30
C THR A 18 -17.67 -4.07 3.66
N THR A 19 -18.48 -3.48 4.54
CA THR A 19 -18.24 -2.15 5.10
C THR A 19 -17.07 -2.28 6.06
N PHE A 20 -15.86 -2.13 5.53
CA PHE A 20 -14.67 -2.08 6.35
C PHE A 20 -14.73 -0.83 7.25
N ASN A 21 -14.68 -1.03 8.56
CA ASN A 21 -14.69 0.06 9.53
C ASN A 21 -13.25 0.56 9.75
N PHE A 22 -12.85 1.57 8.96
CA PHE A 22 -11.51 2.16 9.04
C PHE A 22 -11.44 3.42 9.91
N LYS A 23 -12.35 3.57 10.90
CA LYS A 23 -12.39 4.78 11.74
C LYS A 23 -11.14 4.97 12.59
N ASN A 24 -10.48 3.86 12.93
CA ASN A 24 -9.29 3.82 13.78
C ASN A 24 -7.98 4.03 13.00
N ILE A 25 -8.01 4.16 11.68
CA ILE A 25 -6.81 4.39 10.87
C ILE A 25 -6.92 5.74 10.17
N LYS A 26 -6.08 6.70 10.60
CA LYS A 26 -5.98 8.02 9.96
C LYS A 26 -4.75 8.09 9.07
N PHE A 27 -4.87 8.86 8.01
CA PHE A 27 -3.81 9.14 7.06
C PHE A 27 -3.74 10.64 6.86
N ASP A 28 -2.53 11.19 6.78
CA ASP A 28 -2.34 12.56 6.34
C ASP A 28 -2.44 12.69 4.80
N ASP A 29 -2.02 13.85 4.29
CA ASP A 29 -2.10 14.21 2.86
C ASP A 29 -0.95 13.64 2.02
N SER A 30 0.04 12.98 2.64
CA SER A 30 1.14 12.34 1.91
C SER A 30 0.71 11.06 1.17
N PHE A 31 -0.40 10.45 1.58
CA PHE A 31 -0.93 9.23 0.98
C PHE A 31 -1.92 9.52 -0.14
N THR A 32 -1.75 8.82 -1.27
CA THR A 32 -2.78 8.82 -2.32
C THR A 32 -3.98 7.95 -1.94
N THR A 33 -5.11 8.12 -2.62
CA THR A 33 -6.31 7.27 -2.41
C THR A 33 -6.00 5.78 -2.58
N THR A 34 -5.16 5.42 -3.54
CA THR A 34 -4.73 4.03 -3.78
C THR A 34 -3.90 3.50 -2.62
N ASP A 35 -2.96 4.30 -2.09
CA ASP A 35 -2.13 3.89 -0.95
C ASP A 35 -2.99 3.66 0.30
N LYS A 36 -3.93 4.58 0.56
CA LYS A 36 -4.91 4.47 1.66
C LYS A 36 -5.72 3.18 1.53
N TYR A 37 -6.16 2.82 0.32
CA TYR A 37 -6.94 1.62 0.07
C TYR A 37 -6.13 0.33 0.32
N GLU A 38 -4.90 0.23 -0.19
CA GLU A 38 -4.04 -0.94 0.00
C GLU A 38 -3.73 -1.18 1.48
N LEU A 39 -3.34 -0.14 2.20
CA LEU A 39 -3.02 -0.24 3.63
C LEU A 39 -4.26 -0.58 4.45
N LYS A 40 -5.40 0.04 4.17
CA LYS A 40 -6.68 -0.26 4.81
C LYS A 40 -7.10 -1.72 4.63
N LYS A 41 -6.99 -2.24 3.42
CA LYS A 41 -7.30 -3.65 3.13
C LYS A 41 -6.48 -4.60 4.01
N CYS A 42 -5.20 -4.30 4.17
CA CYS A 42 -4.28 -5.12 4.94
C CYS A 42 -4.42 -4.94 6.47
N LEU A 43 -4.67 -3.73 6.94
CA LEU A 43 -4.83 -3.37 8.35
C LEU A 43 -6.28 -3.52 8.86
N ASN A 44 -7.11 -4.29 8.16
CA ASN A 44 -8.55 -4.37 8.44
C ASN A 44 -8.90 -4.97 9.82
N SER A 45 -7.95 -5.64 10.47
CA SER A 45 -8.11 -6.30 11.77
C SER A 45 -7.57 -5.47 12.94
N VAL A 46 -6.90 -4.35 12.66
CA VAL A 46 -6.35 -3.47 13.71
C VAL A 46 -7.51 -2.81 14.44
N ILE A 47 -7.46 -2.81 15.79
CA ILE A 47 -8.51 -2.22 16.64
C ILE A 47 -8.06 -0.92 17.29
N GLU A 48 -6.75 -0.73 17.41
CA GLU A 48 -6.08 0.44 17.94
C GLU A 48 -6.28 1.63 17.02
N ASP A 49 -6.42 2.81 17.63
CA ASP A 49 -6.30 4.06 16.90
C ASP A 49 -4.83 4.25 16.49
N ILE A 50 -4.61 4.42 15.18
CA ILE A 50 -3.30 4.66 14.59
C ILE A 50 -3.38 5.81 13.59
N ASP A 51 -2.31 6.58 13.54
CA ASP A 51 -2.11 7.65 12.57
C ASP A 51 -0.88 7.30 11.71
N LEU A 52 -1.08 7.16 10.40
CA LEU A 52 -0.01 6.96 9.43
C LEU A 52 0.32 8.30 8.76
N ARG A 53 1.59 8.70 8.81
CA ARG A 53 2.05 10.03 8.38
C ARG A 53 3.32 9.97 7.55
N ASP A 54 3.61 11.06 6.86
CA ASP A 54 4.88 11.33 6.19
C ASP A 54 5.30 10.24 5.20
N PHE A 55 4.34 9.63 4.51
CA PHE A 55 4.64 8.60 3.53
C PHE A 55 5.38 9.19 2.33
N ASN A 56 6.55 8.61 2.05
CA ASN A 56 7.34 8.98 0.89
C ASN A 56 7.81 7.70 0.19
N PHE A 57 7.65 7.69 -1.13
CA PHE A 57 8.10 6.62 -2.00
C PHE A 57 9.05 7.19 -3.03
N SER A 58 10.33 6.82 -2.88
CA SER A 58 11.43 7.36 -3.67
C SER A 58 12.15 6.26 -4.45
N LEU A 59 12.80 6.69 -5.53
CA LEU A 59 13.64 5.88 -6.40
C LEU A 59 15.07 6.39 -6.28
N SER A 60 16.02 5.48 -6.03
CA SER A 60 17.45 5.73 -6.13
C SER A 60 18.05 4.80 -7.18
N ALA A 61 18.81 5.32 -8.13
CA ALA A 61 19.57 4.51 -9.08
C ALA A 61 20.96 4.25 -8.49
N GLU A 62 21.29 2.99 -8.20
CA GLU A 62 22.62 2.59 -7.75
C GLU A 62 23.31 1.83 -8.90
N ASN A 63 24.44 2.38 -9.37
CA ASN A 63 25.37 1.84 -10.39
C ASN A 63 24.94 1.94 -11.86
N ILE A 64 25.69 2.76 -12.61
CA ILE A 64 25.81 2.70 -14.07
C ILE A 64 27.07 1.89 -14.35
N THR A 65 26.96 0.68 -14.92
CA THR A 65 28.14 -0.03 -15.43
C THR A 65 28.73 0.75 -16.61
N SER A 66 30.02 0.58 -16.94
CA SER A 66 30.69 1.32 -18.04
C SER A 66 30.04 1.13 -19.42
N GLN A 67 29.11 0.17 -19.54
CA GLN A 67 28.34 -0.11 -20.75
C GLN A 67 26.91 0.47 -20.70
N GLY A 68 26.45 1.00 -19.57
CA GLY A 68 25.13 1.63 -19.42
C GLY A 68 23.94 0.66 -19.54
N LEU A 69 24.18 -0.65 -19.44
CA LEU A 69 23.21 -1.70 -19.79
C LEU A 69 22.53 -2.38 -18.59
N GLU A 70 22.95 -2.12 -17.35
CA GLU A 70 22.37 -2.68 -16.12
C GLU A 70 22.11 -1.53 -15.14
N PHE A 71 20.83 -1.27 -14.81
CA PHE A 71 20.45 -0.31 -13.78
C PHE A 71 19.85 -1.08 -12.61
N ASN A 72 20.52 -1.06 -11.47
CA ASN A 72 19.91 -1.51 -10.23
C ASN A 72 19.12 -0.35 -9.66
N THR A 73 17.80 -0.41 -9.83
CA THR A 73 16.88 0.57 -9.27
C THR A 73 16.48 0.14 -7.86
N LYS A 74 16.70 1.03 -6.89
CA LYS A 74 16.35 0.83 -5.50
C LYS A 74 15.15 1.70 -5.17
N TYR A 75 14.08 1.06 -4.76
CA TYR A 75 12.85 1.71 -4.32
C TYR A 75 12.82 1.71 -2.80
N ILE A 76 12.55 2.87 -2.22
CA ILE A 76 12.51 3.05 -0.77
C ILE A 76 11.16 3.68 -0.43
N GLY A 77 10.39 3.00 0.39
CA GLY A 77 9.25 3.56 1.09
C GLY A 77 9.65 3.91 2.52
N ILE A 78 9.21 5.06 3.00
CA ILE A 78 9.22 5.43 4.41
C ILE A 78 7.85 5.94 4.84
N LEU A 79 7.46 5.72 6.09
CA LEU A 79 6.33 6.37 6.76
C LEU A 79 6.56 6.43 8.27
N THR A 80 5.77 7.22 8.97
CA THR A 80 5.71 7.28 10.43
C THR A 80 4.40 6.65 10.91
N LEU A 81 4.49 5.66 11.79
CA LEU A 81 3.36 5.12 12.56
C LEU A 81 3.29 5.86 13.90
N ASN A 82 2.16 6.51 14.16
CA ASN A 82 1.84 7.07 15.47
C ASN A 82 0.73 6.25 16.13
N ILE A 83 0.93 5.89 17.40
CA ILE A 83 -0.05 5.21 18.24
C ILE A 83 -0.41 6.18 19.38
N PRO A 84 -1.50 6.96 19.27
CA PRO A 84 -1.80 8.07 20.19
C PRO A 84 -1.86 7.64 21.65
N ASN A 85 -2.41 6.45 21.92
CA ASN A 85 -2.54 5.92 23.28
C ASN A 85 -1.20 5.58 23.94
N GLN A 86 -0.13 5.42 23.16
CA GLN A 86 1.20 5.08 23.65
C GLN A 86 2.20 6.25 23.56
N ASP A 87 1.80 7.39 22.96
CA ASP A 87 2.68 8.52 22.63
C ASP A 87 3.98 8.09 21.92
N LYS A 88 3.85 7.11 21.00
CA LYS A 88 4.96 6.55 20.24
C LYS A 88 4.88 6.95 18.77
N ASN A 89 5.99 7.43 18.24
CA ASN A 89 6.24 7.60 16.82
C ASN A 89 7.29 6.57 16.37
N ILE A 90 6.89 5.68 15.47
CA ILE A 90 7.70 4.57 14.98
C ILE A 90 7.97 4.80 13.49
N PRO A 91 9.22 5.10 13.08
CA PRO A 91 9.56 5.16 11.67
C PRO A 91 9.56 3.75 11.06
N ILE A 92 8.88 3.59 9.94
CA ILE A 92 8.79 2.33 9.20
C ILE A 92 9.38 2.56 7.82
N GLN A 93 10.27 1.64 7.43
CA GLN A 93 10.95 1.67 6.14
C GLN A 93 10.91 0.30 5.50
N ALA A 94 10.62 0.26 4.20
CA ALA A 94 10.74 -0.94 3.38
C ALA A 94 11.46 -0.61 2.08
N MET A 95 12.24 -1.58 1.57
CA MET A 95 13.10 -1.40 0.41
C MET A 95 12.97 -2.57 -0.55
N ARG A 96 12.97 -2.28 -1.85
CA ARG A 96 13.01 -3.29 -2.91
C ARG A 96 14.03 -2.89 -3.97
N MET A 97 14.82 -3.87 -4.41
CA MET A 97 15.70 -3.71 -5.57
C MET A 97 15.02 -4.30 -6.81
N ASN A 98 15.19 -3.62 -7.94
CA ASN A 98 14.78 -4.11 -9.25
C ASN A 98 15.96 -3.98 -10.22
N THR A 99 16.32 -5.10 -10.82
CA THR A 99 17.42 -5.25 -11.78
C THR A 99 16.94 -5.14 -13.22
N ALA A 100 15.62 -5.01 -13.45
CA ALA A 100 15.03 -4.96 -14.78
C ALA A 100 15.11 -3.54 -15.36
N ASN A 101 15.61 -3.47 -16.60
CA ASN A 101 15.67 -2.25 -17.38
C ASN A 101 14.49 -2.13 -18.31
N TYR A 102 13.62 -1.16 -18.07
CA TYR A 102 12.45 -0.90 -18.90
C TYR A 102 12.76 0.22 -19.90
N ILE A 103 12.76 -0.13 -21.20
CA ILE A 103 12.93 0.83 -22.30
C ILE A 103 11.63 1.62 -22.51
N SER A 104 10.47 1.00 -22.24
CA SER A 104 9.16 1.64 -22.32
C SER A 104 8.82 2.36 -21.02
N SER A 105 8.49 3.65 -21.11
CA SER A 105 8.05 4.46 -19.97
C SER A 105 6.78 3.88 -19.31
N ASN A 106 5.84 3.36 -20.11
CA ASN A 106 4.62 2.78 -19.59
C ASN A 106 4.92 1.53 -18.75
N MET A 107 5.84 0.67 -19.23
CA MET A 107 6.24 -0.52 -18.47
C MET A 107 7.00 -0.13 -17.20
N ALA A 108 7.86 0.89 -17.26
CA ALA A 108 8.56 1.41 -16.09
C ALA A 108 7.59 1.94 -15.02
N ASP A 109 6.53 2.63 -15.44
CA ASP A 109 5.50 3.16 -14.55
C ASP A 109 4.61 2.06 -13.95
N GLU A 110 4.24 1.05 -14.73
CA GLU A 110 3.50 -0.11 -14.23
C GLU A 110 4.32 -0.88 -13.19
N GLU A 111 5.60 -1.09 -13.48
CA GLU A 111 6.49 -1.76 -12.53
C GLU A 111 6.69 -0.92 -11.26
N ARG A 112 6.86 0.39 -11.39
CA ARG A 112 6.93 1.30 -10.24
C ARG A 112 5.69 1.19 -9.36
N LYS A 113 4.49 1.13 -9.94
CA LYS A 113 3.24 0.94 -9.19
C LYS A 113 3.20 -0.43 -8.51
N ARG A 114 3.61 -1.49 -9.19
CA ARG A 114 3.69 -2.84 -8.65
C ARG A 114 4.63 -2.90 -7.44
N ILE A 115 5.83 -2.34 -7.56
CA ILE A 115 6.81 -2.28 -6.48
C ILE A 115 6.29 -1.46 -5.30
N LYS A 116 5.65 -0.32 -5.55
CA LYS A 116 5.03 0.49 -4.49
C LYS A 116 3.99 -0.32 -3.70
N SER A 117 3.13 -1.08 -4.37
CA SER A 117 2.15 -1.97 -3.71
C SER A 117 2.82 -3.03 -2.83
N LEU A 118 3.91 -3.64 -3.30
CA LEU A 118 4.69 -4.60 -2.49
C LEU A 118 5.31 -3.95 -1.25
N ILE A 119 5.88 -2.75 -1.39
CA ILE A 119 6.43 -1.99 -0.26
C ILE A 119 5.34 -1.67 0.77
N LEU A 120 4.16 -1.22 0.32
CA LEU A 120 3.03 -0.95 1.23
C LEU A 120 2.57 -2.21 1.97
N LEU A 121 2.60 -3.38 1.33
CA LEU A 121 2.27 -4.65 1.97
C LEU A 121 3.30 -5.02 3.07
N GLU A 122 4.59 -4.85 2.79
CA GLU A 122 5.66 -5.09 3.80
C GLU A 122 5.56 -4.12 4.97
N MET A 123 5.26 -2.85 4.70
CA MET A 123 5.01 -1.85 5.74
C MET A 123 3.79 -2.22 6.58
N CYS A 124 2.71 -2.66 5.95
CA CYS A 124 1.52 -3.12 6.67
C CYS A 124 1.84 -4.27 7.63
N GLN A 125 2.56 -5.29 7.16
CA GLN A 125 2.98 -6.41 8.01
C GLN A 125 3.82 -5.92 9.19
N THR A 126 4.71 -4.95 8.96
CA THR A 126 5.49 -4.31 10.02
C THR A 126 4.62 -3.51 10.98
N ILE A 127 3.60 -2.79 10.50
CA ILE A 127 2.65 -2.07 11.36
C ILE A 127 1.93 -3.08 12.27
N GLN A 128 1.44 -4.18 11.71
CA GLN A 128 0.72 -5.22 12.46
C GLN A 128 1.53 -5.76 13.64
N THR A 129 2.86 -5.87 13.57
CA THR A 129 3.67 -6.33 14.72
C THR A 129 3.69 -5.36 15.89
N HIS A 130 3.25 -4.11 15.70
CA HIS A 130 3.22 -3.07 16.73
C HIS A 130 1.82 -2.81 17.29
N VAL A 131 0.77 -3.25 16.59
CA VAL A 131 -0.64 -2.92 16.87
C VAL A 131 -1.57 -4.13 16.78
N SER A 132 -1.05 -5.34 16.97
CA SER A 132 -1.87 -6.57 17.06
C SER A 132 -1.75 -7.19 18.45
#